data_AF-A0A3M0G256-F1
#
_entry.id   AF-A0A3M0G256-F1
#
_cell.length_a   1.000
_cell.length_b   1.000
_cell.length_c   1.000
_cell.angle_alpha   90.00
_cell.angle_beta   90.00
_cell.angle_gamma   90.00
#
_symmetry.space_group_name_H-M   'P 1'
#
loop_
_entity.id
_entity.type
_entity.pdbx_description
1 polymer ?
#
loop_
_entity_poly.entity_id
_entity_poly.type
_entity_poly.pdbx_seq_one_letter_code
_entity_poly.pdbx_strand_id
1 'polypeptide(L)'
;MATLTRLIKVMYPQDRFPDGPFERCAEVVRDGVQTDLPAGLARLDDLAGGSFKDADDAALRQLVDGLGRDDFVVAVHSVAVNTLYNDHEVWTILGYEGPSFEKGGYINRGFDDLDWLPEARITEYEGQGRVENVPLAQNAGGN
;
A
#
# COMPACT_ATOMS: atom_id res chain seq x y z
N MET A 1 0.58 9.95 20.22
CA MET A 1 1.04 10.24 18.84
C MET A 1 2.33 9.50 18.51
N ALA A 2 3.41 9.65 19.29
CA ALA A 2 4.66 8.92 19.06
C ALA A 2 4.50 7.40 18.86
N THR A 3 3.71 6.71 19.70
CA THR A 3 3.45 5.26 19.55
C THR A 3 2.76 4.90 18.22
N LEU A 4 1.79 5.71 17.79
CA LEU A 4 1.08 5.47 16.53
C LEU A 4 2.00 5.73 15.33
N THR A 5 2.78 6.82 15.34
CA THR A 5 3.80 7.09 14.32
C THR A 5 4.81 5.95 14.25
N ARG A 6 5.26 5.45 15.41
CA ARG A 6 6.19 4.31 15.48
C ARG A 6 5.56 3.03 14.90
N LEU A 7 4.31 2.73 15.23
CA LEU A 7 3.58 1.60 14.66
C LEU A 7 3.55 1.68 13.12
N ILE A 8 3.20 2.84 12.57
CA ILE A 8 3.16 3.05 11.10
C ILE A 8 4.56 2.85 10.48
N LYS A 9 5.63 3.37 11.10
CA LYS A 9 7.01 3.15 10.63
C LYS A 9 7.42 1.66 10.64
N VAL A 10 6.97 0.90 11.64
CA VAL A 10 7.23 -0.54 11.71
C VAL A 10 6.46 -1.31 10.63
N MET A 11 5.21 -0.91 10.35
CA MET A 11 4.39 -1.49 9.28
C MET A 11 4.92 -1.17 7.88
N TYR A 12 5.47 0.03 7.69
CA TYR A 12 6.02 0.51 6.41
C TYR A 12 7.47 0.98 6.57
N PRO A 13 8.43 0.05 6.68
CA PRO A 13 9.83 0.37 6.91
C PRO A 13 10.43 0.98 5.63
N GLN A 14 10.55 2.30 5.61
CA GLN A 14 11.04 3.09 4.47
C GLN A 14 12.19 4.01 4.91
N ASP A 15 13.44 3.56 4.73
CA ASP A 15 14.63 4.30 5.18
C ASP A 15 14.79 5.66 4.48
N ARG A 16 14.20 5.84 3.30
CA ARG A 16 14.28 7.07 2.50
C ARG A 16 13.25 8.13 2.91
N PHE A 17 12.24 7.75 3.70
CA PHE A 17 11.15 8.65 4.05
C PHE A 17 11.51 9.41 5.34
N PRO A 18 11.40 10.76 5.36
CA PRO A 18 11.55 11.52 6.59
C PRO A 18 10.37 11.28 7.53
N ASP A 19 10.45 11.81 8.75
CA ASP A 19 9.43 11.61 9.78
C ASP A 19 8.09 12.28 9.45
N GLY A 20 8.12 13.42 8.75
CA GLY A 20 6.95 14.24 8.46
C GLY A 20 5.75 13.49 7.85
N PRO A 21 5.93 12.72 6.76
CA PRO A 21 4.86 11.89 6.18
C PRO A 21 4.25 10.90 7.17
N PHE A 22 5.06 10.28 8.04
CA PHE A 22 4.56 9.35 9.05
C PHE A 22 3.75 10.06 10.14
N GLU A 23 4.17 11.26 10.55
CA GLU A 23 3.45 12.08 11.53
C GLU A 23 2.09 12.54 10.99
N ARG A 24 2.04 13.07 9.77
CA ARG A 24 0.78 13.42 9.08
C ARG A 24 -0.12 12.20 8.90
N CYS A 25 0.46 11.06 8.53
CA CYS A 25 -0.27 9.81 8.45
C CYS A 25 -0.88 9.40 9.80
N ALA A 26 -0.12 9.53 10.90
CA ALA A 26 -0.60 9.23 12.24
C ALA A 26 -1.76 10.15 12.67
N GLU A 27 -1.74 11.43 12.29
CA GLU A 27 -2.84 12.36 12.53
C GLU A 27 -4.13 11.94 11.81
N VAL A 28 -4.03 11.57 10.53
CA VAL A 28 -5.20 11.10 9.76
C VAL A 28 -5.72 9.76 10.30
N VAL A 29 -4.83 8.84 10.69
CA VAL A 29 -5.24 7.58 11.33
C VAL A 29 -5.97 7.86 12.65
N ARG A 30 -5.45 8.79 13.47
CA ARG A 30 -6.10 9.18 14.74
C ARG A 30 -7.53 9.63 14.53
N ASP A 31 -7.77 10.43 13.49
CA ASP A 31 -9.07 11.05 13.26
C ASP A 31 -10.02 10.18 12.41
N GLY A 32 -9.48 9.23 11.64
CA GLY A 32 -10.23 8.45 10.64
C GLY A 32 -10.54 7.01 11.02
N VAL A 33 -9.79 6.41 11.96
CA VAL A 33 -9.97 4.98 12.28
C VAL A 33 -11.26 4.74 13.08
N GLN A 34 -12.03 3.73 12.68
CA GLN A 34 -13.27 3.32 13.36
C GLN A 34 -12.98 2.20 14.38
N THR A 35 -12.04 2.46 15.29
CA THR A 35 -11.65 1.53 16.36
C THR A 35 -11.33 2.29 17.64
N ASP A 36 -11.26 1.59 18.77
CA ASP A 36 -10.78 2.16 20.03
C ASP A 36 -9.26 2.32 19.98
N LEU A 37 -8.83 3.47 19.46
CA LEU A 37 -7.41 3.78 19.28
C LEU A 37 -6.63 3.83 20.60
N PRO A 38 -7.11 4.50 21.67
CA PRO A 38 -6.45 4.45 22.97
C PRO A 38 -6.25 3.04 23.51
N ALA A 39 -7.28 2.19 23.45
CA ALA A 39 -7.17 0.81 23.93
C ALA A 39 -6.19 -0.02 23.08
N GLY A 40 -6.23 0.13 21.76
CA GLY A 40 -5.30 -0.55 20.85
C GLY A 40 -3.84 -0.16 21.09
N LEU A 41 -3.56 1.13 21.29
CA LEU A 41 -2.21 1.61 21.60
C LEU A 41 -1.72 1.15 22.97
N ALA A 42 -2.58 1.14 23.99
CA ALA A 42 -2.23 0.61 25.31
C ALA A 42 -1.92 -0.90 25.25
N ARG A 43 -2.70 -1.67 24.48
CA ARG A 43 -2.43 -3.09 24.25
C ARG A 43 -1.08 -3.32 23.55
N LEU A 44 -0.68 -2.43 22.64
CA LEU A 44 0.64 -2.51 22.01
C LEU A 44 1.78 -2.26 23.00
N ASP A 45 1.62 -1.30 23.91
CA ASP A 45 2.56 -1.07 25.02
C ASP A 45 2.69 -2.36 25.89
N ASP A 46 1.56 -2.96 26.27
CA ASP A 46 1.56 -4.22 27.04
C ASP A 46 2.26 -5.37 26.31
N LEU A 47 1.98 -5.56 25.01
CA LEU A 47 2.61 -6.59 24.18
C LEU A 47 4.12 -6.35 23.99
N ALA A 48 4.55 -5.08 23.97
CA ALA A 48 5.96 -4.72 23.92
C ALA A 48 6.67 -4.86 25.29
N GLY A 49 5.93 -5.18 26.36
CA GLY A 49 6.46 -5.29 27.72
C GLY A 49 6.83 -3.94 28.34
N GLY A 50 6.22 -2.84 27.89
CA GLY A 50 6.56 -1.49 28.32
C GLY A 50 6.16 -0.45 27.29
N SER A 51 7.03 0.53 27.00
CA SER A 51 6.70 1.54 25.99
C SER A 51 7.02 1.01 24.59
N PHE A 52 6.00 0.79 23.76
CA PHE A 52 6.14 0.33 22.37
C PHE A 52 7.01 1.28 21.56
N LYS A 53 6.91 2.60 21.80
CA LYS A 53 7.73 3.59 21.07
C LYS A 53 9.23 3.48 21.35
N ASP A 54 9.62 2.93 22.50
CA ASP A 54 11.02 2.84 22.95
C ASP A 54 11.59 1.42 22.79
N ALA A 55 10.81 0.48 22.26
CA ALA A 55 11.22 -0.90 22.06
C ALA A 55 12.11 -1.08 20.82
N ASP A 56 12.91 -2.15 20.85
CA ASP A 56 13.86 -2.54 19.80
C ASP A 56 13.16 -2.86 18.46
N ASP A 57 13.75 -2.41 17.35
CA ASP A 57 13.19 -2.53 16.00
C ASP A 57 12.95 -3.98 15.57
N ALA A 58 13.84 -4.91 15.89
CA ALA A 58 13.69 -6.31 15.50
C ALA A 58 12.54 -6.97 16.28
N ALA A 59 12.43 -6.68 17.58
CA ALA A 59 11.34 -7.15 18.42
C ALA A 59 9.99 -6.60 17.96
N LEU A 60 9.92 -5.29 17.67
CA LEU A 60 8.69 -4.65 17.17
C LEU A 60 8.26 -5.22 15.82
N ARG A 61 9.22 -5.46 14.91
CA ARG A 61 8.91 -6.04 13.60
C ARG A 61 8.29 -7.43 13.74
N GLN A 62 8.87 -8.28 14.59
CA GLN A 62 8.33 -9.62 14.86
C GLN A 62 6.94 -9.55 15.50
N LEU A 63 6.75 -8.65 16.46
CA LEU A 63 5.46 -8.46 17.14
C LEU A 63 4.38 -7.99 16.15
N VAL A 64 4.66 -6.95 15.36
CA VAL A 64 3.68 -6.39 14.40
C VAL A 64 3.37 -7.39 13.28
N ASP A 65 4.34 -8.17 12.81
CA ASP A 65 4.11 -9.23 11.82
C ASP A 65 3.14 -10.30 12.36
N GLY A 66 3.31 -10.71 13.62
CA GLY A 66 2.39 -11.61 14.32
C GLY A 66 0.97 -11.05 14.49
N LEU A 67 0.82 -9.71 14.47
CA LEU A 67 -0.47 -9.01 14.55
C LEU A 67 -1.07 -8.68 13.18
N GLY A 68 -0.52 -9.18 12.06
CA GLY A 68 -0.97 -8.79 10.71
C GLY A 68 -2.44 -9.06 10.38
N ARG A 69 -3.15 -9.88 11.18
CA ARG A 69 -4.60 -10.13 11.07
C ARG A 69 -5.41 -9.61 12.26
N ASP A 70 -4.76 -8.91 13.20
CA ASP A 70 -5.44 -8.31 14.34
C ASP A 70 -6.30 -7.13 13.87
N ASP A 71 -7.55 -7.05 14.36
CA ASP A 71 -8.52 -6.05 13.91
C ASP A 71 -8.03 -4.61 14.10
N PHE A 72 -7.29 -4.32 15.18
CA PHE A 72 -6.74 -3.00 15.42
C PHE A 72 -5.65 -2.64 14.41
N VAL A 73 -4.73 -3.56 14.14
CA VAL A 73 -3.64 -3.36 13.17
C VAL A 73 -4.19 -3.24 11.76
N VAL A 74 -5.19 -4.06 11.40
CA VAL A 74 -5.89 -3.97 10.11
C VAL A 74 -6.62 -2.64 9.97
N ALA A 75 -7.27 -2.15 11.02
CA ALA A 75 -7.95 -0.86 11.00
C ALA A 75 -6.95 0.29 10.78
N VAL A 76 -5.82 0.30 11.49
CA VAL A 76 -4.74 1.28 11.26
C VAL A 76 -4.18 1.17 9.84
N HIS A 77 -3.92 -0.05 9.36
CA HIS A 77 -3.41 -0.31 8.01
C HIS A 77 -4.32 0.29 6.93
N SER A 78 -5.64 0.07 7.05
CA SER A 78 -6.62 0.48 6.04
C SER A 78 -6.62 1.99 5.76
N VAL A 79 -6.34 2.80 6.78
CA VAL A 79 -6.18 4.25 6.64
C VAL A 79 -4.74 4.60 6.24
N ALA A 80 -3.75 4.01 6.90
CA ALA A 80 -2.35 4.38 6.75
C ALA A 80 -1.81 4.15 5.34
N VAL A 81 -2.18 3.03 4.68
CA VAL A 81 -1.70 2.71 3.32
C VAL A 81 -2.10 3.81 2.33
N ASN A 82 -3.34 4.27 2.41
CA ASN A 82 -3.84 5.30 1.52
C ASN A 82 -3.23 6.66 1.86
N THR A 83 -3.12 7.01 3.15
CA THR A 83 -2.61 8.32 3.55
C THR A 83 -1.12 8.47 3.28
N LEU A 84 -0.30 7.50 3.66
CA LEU A 84 1.15 7.59 3.52
C LEU A 84 1.57 7.68 2.06
N TYR A 85 0.98 6.86 1.18
CA TYR A 85 1.34 6.84 -0.25
C TYR A 85 0.62 7.91 -1.08
N ASN A 86 -0.32 8.67 -0.51
CA ASN A 86 -0.87 9.89 -1.12
C ASN A 86 -0.23 11.18 -0.59
N ASP A 87 0.84 11.07 0.21
CA ASP A 87 1.58 12.23 0.67
C ASP A 87 2.49 12.78 -0.46
N HIS A 88 2.42 14.09 -0.73
CA HIS A 88 3.17 14.71 -1.83
C HIS A 88 4.70 14.69 -1.61
N GLU A 89 5.16 14.67 -0.36
CA GLU A 89 6.58 14.51 -0.04
C GLU A 89 7.03 13.08 -0.38
N VAL A 90 6.21 12.08 -0.06
CA VAL A 90 6.43 10.68 -0.45
C VAL A 90 6.44 10.53 -1.97
N TRP A 91 5.54 11.19 -2.70
CA TRP A 91 5.57 11.20 -4.17
C TRP A 91 6.89 11.70 -4.73
N THR A 92 7.40 12.81 -4.18
CA THR A 92 8.68 13.40 -4.59
C THR A 92 9.83 12.41 -4.37
N ILE A 93 9.85 11.71 -3.24
CA ILE A 93 10.89 10.71 -2.92
C ILE A 93 10.79 9.50 -3.85
N LEU A 94 9.58 9.06 -4.17
CA LEU A 94 9.35 7.92 -5.06
C LEU A 94 9.51 8.26 -6.55
N GLY A 95 9.65 9.55 -6.89
CA GLY A 95 9.69 10.00 -8.28
C GLY A 95 8.33 9.94 -8.98
N TYR A 96 7.23 9.87 -8.22
CA TYR A 96 5.89 9.94 -8.78
C TYR A 96 5.57 11.38 -9.17
N GLU A 97 5.27 11.59 -10.46
CA GLU A 97 5.10 12.92 -11.04
C GLU A 97 3.67 13.49 -10.91
N GLY A 98 2.86 12.86 -10.06
CA GLY A 98 1.47 13.22 -9.81
C GLY A 98 0.48 12.64 -10.82
N PRO A 99 -0.83 12.92 -10.62
CA PRO A 99 -1.89 12.42 -11.50
C PRO A 99 -1.72 12.93 -12.94
N SER A 100 -2.01 12.07 -13.91
CA SER A 100 -1.88 12.38 -15.34
C SER A 100 -3.17 12.91 -15.98
N PHE A 101 -4.33 12.78 -15.32
CA PHE A 101 -5.63 13.17 -15.89
C PHE A 101 -5.65 14.64 -16.33
N GLU A 102 -5.20 15.55 -15.47
CA GLU A 102 -5.10 16.99 -15.77
C GLU A 102 -4.07 17.30 -16.87
N LYS A 103 -3.15 16.37 -17.14
CA LYS A 103 -2.09 16.48 -18.15
C LYS A 103 -2.46 15.81 -19.47
N GLY A 104 -3.72 15.41 -19.67
CA GLY A 104 -4.17 14.73 -20.89
C GLY A 104 -3.88 13.22 -20.93
N GLY A 105 -3.64 12.60 -19.77
CA GLY A 105 -3.33 11.17 -19.65
C GLY A 105 -1.86 10.83 -19.88
N TYR A 106 -1.56 9.54 -20.09
CA TYR A 106 -0.19 9.03 -20.22
C TYR A 106 0.35 9.02 -21.66
N ILE A 107 -0.44 9.47 -22.64
CA ILE A 107 -0.10 9.41 -24.08
C ILE A 107 1.28 10.02 -24.37
N ASN A 108 1.62 11.15 -23.74
CA ASN A 108 2.90 11.85 -23.94
C ASN A 108 3.78 11.87 -22.68
N ARG A 109 3.64 10.86 -21.81
CA ARG A 109 4.34 10.81 -20.50
C ARG A 109 5.18 9.54 -20.31
N GLY A 110 5.71 9.01 -21.41
CA GLY A 110 6.67 7.92 -21.42
C GLY A 110 6.12 6.54 -21.07
N PHE A 111 4.81 6.34 -21.22
CA PHE A 111 4.23 4.98 -21.12
C PHE A 111 4.85 4.03 -22.15
N ASP A 112 5.15 4.52 -23.35
CA ASP A 112 5.77 3.76 -24.44
C ASP A 112 7.32 3.88 -24.47
N ASP A 113 7.94 4.59 -23.53
CA ASP A 113 9.41 4.80 -23.46
C ASP A 113 10.11 3.59 -22.79
N LEU A 114 9.69 2.37 -23.14
CA LEU A 114 10.18 1.14 -22.53
C LEU A 114 11.44 0.65 -23.27
N ASP A 115 12.59 0.78 -22.63
CA ASP A 115 13.89 0.32 -23.16
C ASP A 115 14.10 -1.21 -23.06
N TRP A 116 13.25 -1.88 -22.28
CA TRP A 116 13.32 -3.31 -21.97
C TRP A 116 12.37 -4.18 -22.81
N LEU A 117 11.41 -3.58 -23.52
CA LEU A 117 10.55 -4.29 -24.46
C LEU A 117 11.08 -4.13 -25.89
N PRO A 118 10.99 -5.18 -26.74
CA PRO A 118 11.16 -5.00 -28.17
C PRO A 118 10.07 -4.07 -28.72
N GLU A 119 10.31 -3.49 -29.89
CA GLU A 119 9.33 -2.63 -30.56
C GLU A 119 7.94 -3.29 -30.59
N ALA A 120 6.93 -2.51 -30.19
CA ALA A 120 5.56 -3.00 -30.16
C ALA A 120 5.17 -3.51 -31.55
N ARG A 121 4.61 -4.71 -31.59
CA ARG A 121 4.09 -5.26 -32.85
C ARG A 121 2.91 -4.40 -33.31
N ILE A 122 3.07 -3.77 -34.47
CA ILE A 122 2.02 -2.93 -35.10
C ILE A 122 1.15 -3.70 -36.11
N THR A 123 1.39 -5.00 -36.28
CA THR A 123 0.60 -5.89 -37.14
C THR A 123 -0.13 -6.94 -36.31
N GLU A 124 -1.23 -7.46 -36.84
CA GLU A 124 -1.93 -8.58 -36.19
C GLU A 124 -1.05 -9.85 -36.14
N TYR A 125 -1.37 -10.75 -35.21
CA TYR A 125 -0.69 -12.03 -35.09
C TYR A 125 -1.24 -13.01 -36.13
N GLU A 126 -0.46 -13.27 -37.19
CA GLU A 126 -0.78 -14.20 -38.28
C GLU A 126 -0.50 -15.68 -37.97
N GLY A 127 -0.07 -16.00 -36.73
CA GLY A 127 0.22 -17.38 -36.33
C GLY A 127 -1.04 -18.14 -35.91
N GLN A 128 -0.87 -19.42 -35.56
CA GLN A 128 -1.96 -20.22 -35.01
C GLN A 128 -2.49 -19.57 -33.72
N GLY A 129 -3.77 -19.17 -33.73
CA GLY A 129 -4.42 -18.52 -32.60
C GLY A 129 -4.19 -19.30 -31.31
N ARG A 130 -3.98 -18.59 -30.21
CA ARG A 130 -3.88 -19.22 -28.89
C ARG A 130 -5.17 -20.00 -28.64
N VAL A 131 -5.04 -21.21 -28.10
CA VAL A 131 -6.21 -21.99 -27.67
C VAL A 131 -6.90 -21.16 -26.59
N GLU A 132 -8.06 -20.59 -26.92
CA GLU A 132 -8.89 -19.92 -25.94
C GLU A 132 -9.46 -20.99 -25.01
N ASN A 133 -9.01 -21.00 -23.75
CA ASN A 133 -9.65 -21.80 -22.70
C ASN A 133 -10.95 -21.11 -22.28
N VAL A 134 -11.90 -20.98 -23.21
CA VAL A 134 -13.28 -20.60 -22.91
C VAL A 134 -14.07 -21.90 -22.94
N PRO A 135 -14.50 -22.44 -21.79
CA PRO A 135 -15.44 -23.55 -21.80
C PRO A 135 -16.70 -23.08 -22.52
N LEU A 136 -17.00 -23.69 -23.67
CA LEU A 136 -18.29 -23.50 -24.33
C LEU A 136 -19.36 -23.89 -23.30
N ALA A 137 -20.16 -22.91 -22.85
CA ALA A 137 -21.38 -23.21 -22.13
C ALA A 137 -22.17 -24.17 -23.01
N GLN A 138 -22.30 -25.42 -22.56
CA GLN A 138 -23.12 -26.40 -23.24
C GLN A 138 -24.52 -25.81 -23.27
N ASN A 139 -24.96 -25.44 -24.48
CA ASN A 139 -26.30 -24.95 -24.73
C ASN A 139 -27.30 -25.91 -24.06
N ALA A 140 -27.94 -25.43 -23.00
CA ALA A 140 -29.15 -26.02 -22.48
C ALA A 140 -30.21 -25.89 -23.59
N GLY A 141 -30.42 -26.97 -24.34
CA GLY A 141 -31.37 -27.02 -25.45
C GLY A 141 -32.24 -28.27 -25.37
N GLY A 142 -33.49 -28.07 -24.96
CA GLY A 142 -34.65 -28.94 -25.22
C GLY A 142 -34.74 -30.17 -24.32
N ASN A 143 -35.90 -30.54 -23.75
CA ASN A 143 -37.30 -30.20 -23.98
C ASN A 143 -38.07 -30.43 -22.66
#